data_AF-A0A7W0K046-F1
#
_entry.id   AF-A0A7W0K046-F1
#
_cell.length_a   1.000
_cell.length_b   1.000
_cell.length_c   1.000
_cell.angle_alpha   90.00
_cell.angle_beta   90.00
_cell.angle_gamma   90.00
#
_symmetry.space_group_name_H-M   'P 1'
#
loop_
_entity.id
_entity.type
_entity.pdbx_description
1 polymer ?
#
loop_
_entity_poly.entity_id
_entity_poly.type
_entity_poly.pdbx_seq_one_letter_code
_entity_poly.pdbx_strand_id
1 'polypeptide(L)'
;MYRDLGFIRIAGKHTRREADRSGGGPAYAYLVYAHKPIVAYVPGSGQLLSEYCVEFPDMSGSGGRHRLPASDDVLAKWMALTSDEDRVIRRANMHLVGRQFDPARVRRDLWRLAEWERRRHRRREVPSRKQSARPTARGPSSGSE
;
A
#
# COMPACT_ATOMS: atom_id res chain seq x y z
N MET A 1 -7.61 -0.12 0.55
CA MET A 1 -6.55 0.57 -0.20
C MET A 1 -6.87 0.56 -1.68
N TYR A 2 -6.76 -0.57 -2.41
CA TYR A 2 -7.06 -0.61 -3.85
C TYR A 2 -8.45 -0.07 -4.21
N ARG A 3 -9.50 -0.55 -3.53
CA ARG A 3 -10.88 -0.04 -3.72
C ARG A 3 -11.04 1.46 -3.43
N ASP A 4 -10.19 2.02 -2.57
CA ASP A 4 -10.30 3.43 -2.13
C ASP A 4 -9.43 4.38 -2.98
N LEU A 5 -8.26 3.90 -3.46
CA LEU A 5 -7.21 4.70 -4.07
C LEU A 5 -6.99 4.39 -5.55
N GLY A 6 -7.42 3.21 -6.02
CA GLY A 6 -7.14 2.68 -7.35
C GLY A 6 -5.74 2.08 -7.52
N PHE A 7 -4.99 1.94 -6.42
CA PHE A 7 -3.66 1.34 -6.38
C PHE A 7 -3.38 0.73 -4.99
N ILE A 8 -2.31 -0.05 -4.89
CA ILE A 8 -1.78 -0.53 -3.61
C ILE A 8 -0.33 -0.08 -3.39
N ARG A 9 0.05 0.05 -2.11
CA ARG A 9 1.44 0.22 -1.69
C ARG A 9 2.02 -1.12 -1.26
N ILE A 10 3.25 -1.41 -1.69
CA ILE A 10 4.03 -2.58 -1.26
C ILE A 10 5.40 -2.08 -0.77
N ALA A 11 5.84 -2.52 0.40
CA ALA A 11 7.18 -2.19 0.89
C ALA A 11 8.25 -3.01 0.14
N GLY A 12 9.39 -2.39 -0.21
CA GLY A 12 10.52 -3.11 -0.79
C GLY A 12 11.16 -4.06 0.22
N LYS A 13 11.67 -5.22 -0.25
CA LYS A 13 12.28 -6.23 0.64
C LYS A 13 13.79 -6.11 0.74
N HIS A 14 14.49 -5.62 -0.29
CA HIS A 14 15.96 -5.49 -0.23
C HIS A 14 16.45 -4.67 0.95
N THR A 15 15.65 -3.70 1.39
CA THR A 15 16.01 -2.86 2.53
C THR A 15 15.63 -3.48 3.87
N ARG A 16 14.85 -4.56 3.92
CA ARG A 16 14.47 -5.20 5.19
C ARG A 16 15.68 -5.80 5.91
N ARG A 17 16.70 -6.25 5.17
CA ARG A 17 17.96 -6.77 5.75
C ARG A 17 18.84 -5.69 6.38
N GLU A 18 18.76 -4.44 5.93
CA GLU A 18 19.52 -3.31 6.49
C GLU A 18 18.69 -2.50 7.51
N ALA A 19 17.40 -2.31 7.26
CA ALA A 19 16.50 -1.54 8.11
C ALA A 19 16.20 -2.22 9.46
N ASP A 20 16.18 -3.55 9.52
CA ASP A 20 16.06 -4.30 10.80
C ASP A 20 17.24 -4.02 11.75
N ARG A 21 18.38 -3.50 11.26
CA ARG A 21 19.51 -3.09 12.11
C ARG A 21 19.43 -1.64 12.60
N SER A 22 18.53 -0.83 12.07
CA SER A 22 18.48 0.63 12.32
C SER A 22 17.13 1.15 12.79
N GLY A 23 16.11 0.29 12.92
CA GLY A 23 14.76 0.68 13.36
C GLY A 23 14.01 1.63 12.41
N GLY A 24 14.55 1.85 11.20
CA GLY A 24 13.96 2.70 10.17
C GLY A 24 12.92 1.97 9.33
N GLY A 25 11.93 2.70 8.78
CA GLY A 25 11.00 2.15 7.79
C GLY A 25 11.71 1.64 6.52
N PRO A 26 10.97 0.99 5.59
CA PRO A 26 11.58 0.50 4.35
C PRO A 26 12.20 1.66 3.56
N ALA A 27 13.42 1.49 3.04
CA ALA A 27 14.12 2.58 2.35
C ALA A 27 13.45 2.96 1.02
N TYR A 28 12.67 2.05 0.44
CA TYR A 28 11.81 2.33 -0.69
C TYR A 28 10.52 1.48 -0.66
N ALA A 29 9.53 1.90 -1.43
CA ALA A 29 8.26 1.22 -1.62
C ALA A 29 7.77 1.35 -3.06
N TYR A 30 6.78 0.54 -3.41
CA TYR A 30 6.16 0.51 -4.73
C TYR A 30 4.71 0.96 -4.67
N LEU A 31 4.26 1.69 -5.69
CA LEU A 31 2.87 1.87 -6.04
C LEU A 31 2.53 0.96 -7.21
N VAL A 32 1.52 0.11 -7.04
CA VAL A 32 1.06 -0.84 -8.04
C VAL A 32 -0.31 -0.42 -8.55
N TYR A 33 -0.37 -0.18 -9.85
CA TYR A 33 -1.55 0.27 -10.58
C TYR A 33 -1.99 -0.80 -11.59
N ALA A 34 -3.30 -0.85 -11.85
CA ALA A 34 -3.82 -1.65 -12.95
C ALA A 34 -3.35 -1.08 -14.30
N HIS A 35 -2.85 -1.96 -15.16
CA HIS A 35 -2.44 -1.74 -16.56
C HIS A 35 -1.46 -0.59 -16.78
N LYS A 36 -0.73 -0.22 -15.72
CA LYS A 36 0.31 0.80 -15.74
C LYS A 36 1.58 0.26 -15.08
N PRO A 37 2.73 0.90 -15.33
CA PRO A 37 3.98 0.54 -14.67
C PRO A 37 3.86 0.58 -13.15
N ILE A 38 4.67 -0.25 -12.49
CA ILE A 38 4.90 -0.15 -11.06
C ILE A 38 5.83 1.04 -10.83
N VAL A 39 5.56 1.89 -9.85
CA VAL A 39 6.41 3.05 -9.54
C VAL A 39 7.10 2.83 -8.21
N ALA A 40 8.44 2.85 -8.19
CA ALA A 40 9.22 2.87 -6.94
C ALA A 40 9.44 4.30 -6.46
N TYR A 41 9.42 4.47 -5.13
CA TYR A 41 9.64 5.75 -4.47
C TYR A 41 10.21 5.56 -3.05
N VAL A 42 10.75 6.62 -2.47
CA VAL A 42 11.19 6.68 -1.07
C VAL A 42 10.05 7.19 -0.19
N PRO A 43 9.52 6.43 0.79
CA PRO A 43 8.37 6.84 1.59
C PRO A 43 8.55 8.15 2.37
N GLY A 44 9.74 8.37 2.96
CA GLY A 44 10.00 9.53 3.80
C GLY A 44 10.01 10.86 3.03
N SER A 45 10.53 10.86 1.80
CA SER A 45 10.63 12.07 0.97
C SER A 45 9.59 12.15 -0.15
N GLY A 46 8.96 11.03 -0.50
CA GLY A 46 8.13 10.93 -1.70
C GLY A 46 8.93 10.96 -3.01
N GLN A 47 10.26 10.88 -2.95
CA GLN A 47 11.11 10.91 -4.13
C GLN A 47 10.83 9.69 -5.03
N LEU A 48 10.54 9.94 -6.29
CA LEU A 48 10.30 8.90 -7.29
C LEU A 48 11.64 8.37 -7.81
N LEU A 49 11.77 7.05 -7.91
CA LEU A 49 13.02 6.38 -8.28
C LEU A 49 12.96 5.87 -9.72
N SER A 50 12.00 5.00 -10.01
CA SER A 50 11.93 4.28 -11.28
C SER A 50 10.51 3.81 -11.56
N GLU A 51 10.20 3.61 -12.83
CA GLU A 51 9.02 2.90 -13.29
C GLU A 51 9.41 1.56 -13.91
N TYR A 52 8.75 0.49 -13.46
CA TYR A 52 8.95 -0.88 -13.91
C TYR A 52 7.78 -1.27 -14.81
N CYS A 53 8.05 -1.37 -16.11
CA CYS A 53 7.06 -1.81 -17.08
C CYS A 53 7.03 -3.34 -17.06
N VAL A 54 5.98 -3.87 -16.43
CA VAL A 54 5.71 -5.31 -16.36
C VAL A 54 4.35 -5.58 -16.96
N GLU A 55 4.29 -6.56 -17.86
CA GLU A 55 3.07 -7.02 -18.49
C GLU A 55 2.87 -8.50 -18.14
N PHE A 56 1.66 -8.84 -17.75
CA PHE A 56 1.24 -10.22 -17.51
C PHE A 56 0.19 -10.56 -18.59
N PRO A 57 0.52 -11.41 -19.56
CA PRO A 57 -0.42 -11.80 -20.60
C PRO A 57 -1.55 -12.65 -19.99
N ASP A 58 -2.78 -12.44 -20.46
CA ASP A 58 -3.87 -13.37 -20.18
C ASP A 58 -3.67 -14.64 -21.03
N MET A 59 -3.53 -15.78 -20.36
CA MET A 59 -3.30 -17.09 -21.00
C MET A 59 -4.61 -17.88 -21.17
N SER A 60 -5.76 -17.31 -20.80
CA SER A 60 -7.06 -17.99 -20.78
C SER A 60 -7.86 -17.89 -22.09
N GLY A 61 -7.43 -17.07 -23.06
CA GLY A 61 -8.19 -16.80 -24.28
C GLY A 61 -7.66 -17.52 -25.53
N SER A 62 -8.53 -18.29 -26.19
CA SER A 62 -8.35 -18.71 -27.58
C SER A 62 -8.38 -17.47 -28.50
N GLY A 63 -7.22 -17.00 -28.91
CA GLY A 63 -7.08 -15.97 -29.96
C GLY A 63 -7.20 -14.53 -29.44
N GLY A 64 -6.10 -13.96 -28.96
CA GLY A 64 -5.94 -12.53 -28.73
C GLY A 64 -5.11 -12.20 -27.50
N ARG A 65 -4.26 -11.16 -27.59
CA ARG A 65 -3.54 -10.55 -26.45
C ARG A 65 -4.53 -9.85 -25.53
N HIS A 66 -5.30 -10.60 -24.75
CA HIS A 66 -6.16 -10.00 -23.74
C HIS A 66 -5.31 -9.55 -22.54
N ARG A 67 -5.56 -8.33 -22.05
CA ARG A 67 -5.01 -7.90 -20.76
C ARG A 67 -5.85 -8.55 -19.66
N LEU A 68 -5.21 -8.93 -18.57
CA LEU A 68 -5.90 -9.37 -17.36
C LEU A 68 -6.94 -8.33 -16.91
N PRO A 69 -7.99 -8.73 -16.17
CA PRO A 69 -8.82 -7.79 -15.44
C PRO A 69 -8.00 -6.88 -14.53
N ALA A 70 -8.48 -5.66 -14.26
CA ALA A 70 -7.72 -4.65 -13.50
C ALA A 70 -7.28 -5.13 -12.11
N SER A 71 -8.16 -5.80 -11.38
CA SER A 71 -7.84 -6.38 -10.06
C SER A 71 -6.81 -7.50 -10.16
N ASP A 72 -6.89 -8.32 -11.20
CA ASP A 72 -6.03 -9.49 -11.40
C ASP A 72 -4.63 -9.08 -11.85
N ASP A 73 -4.51 -8.02 -12.67
CA ASP A 73 -3.22 -7.42 -13.01
C ASP A 73 -2.51 -6.86 -11.76
N VAL A 74 -3.25 -6.18 -10.88
CA VAL A 74 -2.70 -5.70 -9.60
C VAL A 74 -2.31 -6.86 -8.69
N LEU A 75 -3.12 -7.92 -8.63
CA LEU A 75 -2.83 -9.12 -7.87
C LEU A 75 -1.59 -9.84 -8.41
N ALA A 76 -1.45 -9.98 -9.73
CA ALA A 76 -0.30 -10.59 -10.38
C ALA A 76 1.00 -9.81 -10.08
N LYS A 77 0.96 -8.48 -10.20
CA LYS A 77 2.08 -7.60 -9.82
C LYS A 77 2.45 -7.74 -8.34
N TRP A 78 1.45 -7.80 -7.46
CA TRP A 78 1.65 -8.02 -6.04
C TRP A 78 2.31 -9.37 -5.75
N MET A 79 1.79 -10.46 -6.32
CA MET A 79 2.36 -11.80 -6.17
C MET A 79 3.79 -11.85 -6.69
N ALA A 80 4.08 -11.23 -7.83
CA ALA A 80 5.42 -11.21 -8.39
C ALA A 80 6.42 -10.47 -7.47
N LEU A 81 6.07 -9.26 -7.01
CA LEU A 81 6.93 -8.47 -6.10
C LEU A 81 7.11 -9.15 -4.74
N THR A 82 6.05 -9.81 -4.23
CA THR A 82 6.10 -10.50 -2.94
C THR A 82 6.70 -11.90 -3.02
N SER A 83 6.81 -12.51 -4.20
CA SER A 83 7.48 -13.81 -4.36
C SER A 83 8.97 -13.62 -4.61
N ASP A 84 9.32 -12.84 -5.63
CA ASP A 84 10.70 -12.65 -6.10
C ASP A 84 10.85 -11.25 -6.70
N GLU A 85 11.01 -10.27 -5.79
CA GLU A 85 11.21 -8.86 -6.12
C GLU A 85 12.39 -8.67 -7.08
N ASP A 86 13.47 -9.39 -6.84
CA ASP A 86 14.71 -9.37 -7.60
C ASP A 86 14.49 -9.73 -9.07
N ARG A 87 13.73 -10.81 -9.30
CA ARG A 87 13.38 -11.24 -10.65
C ARG A 87 12.47 -10.25 -11.36
N VAL A 88 11.55 -9.59 -10.64
CA VAL A 88 10.71 -8.53 -11.21
C VAL A 88 11.59 -7.36 -11.66
N ILE A 89 12.49 -6.88 -10.80
CA ILE A 89 13.41 -5.78 -11.12
C ILE A 89 14.26 -6.13 -12.34
N ARG A 90 14.86 -7.34 -12.38
CA ARG A 90 15.74 -7.76 -13.47
C ARG A 90 15.05 -7.95 -14.81
N ARG A 91 13.77 -8.36 -14.83
CA ARG A 91 13.02 -8.62 -16.07
C ARG A 91 12.18 -7.44 -16.55
N ALA A 92 11.86 -6.52 -15.66
CA ALA A 92 11.08 -5.34 -16.02
C ALA A 92 11.89 -4.45 -16.96
N ASN A 93 11.21 -3.86 -17.94
CA ASN A 93 11.79 -2.76 -18.68
C ASN A 93 11.75 -1.52 -17.78
N MET A 94 12.93 -1.07 -17.33
CA MET A 94 13.09 0.02 -16.37
C MET A 94 13.29 1.36 -17.05
N HIS A 95 12.55 2.38 -16.61
CA HIS A 95 12.78 3.77 -16.99
C HIS A 95 12.81 4.68 -15.76
N LEU A 96 13.39 5.87 -15.96
CA LEU A 96 13.14 6.98 -15.06
C LEU A 96 11.65 7.33 -15.11
N VAL A 97 11.09 7.74 -13.96
CA VAL A 97 9.67 8.08 -13.86
C VAL A 97 9.36 9.28 -14.74
N GLY A 98 8.26 9.18 -15.50
CA GLY A 98 7.82 10.23 -16.42
C GLY A 98 7.80 9.82 -17.88
N ARG A 99 8.29 8.61 -18.21
CA ARG A 99 8.25 8.09 -19.58
C ARG A 99 6.86 7.52 -19.92
N GLN A 100 6.25 6.74 -19.03
CA GLN A 100 4.91 6.17 -19.24
C GLN A 100 3.87 6.64 -18.22
N PHE A 101 4.31 7.12 -17.06
CA PHE A 101 3.41 7.63 -16.02
C PHE A 101 3.74 9.08 -15.67
N ASP A 102 2.73 9.96 -15.76
CA ASP A 102 2.85 11.37 -15.36
C ASP A 102 3.30 11.51 -13.87
N PRO A 103 4.49 12.09 -13.60
CA PRO A 103 5.00 12.26 -12.24
C PRO A 103 4.09 13.13 -11.35
N ALA A 104 3.38 14.11 -11.92
CA ALA A 104 2.47 14.97 -11.15
C ALA A 104 1.29 14.16 -10.61
N ARG A 105 0.77 13.23 -11.42
CA ARG A 105 -0.26 12.27 -10.97
C ARG A 105 0.25 11.37 -9.86
N VAL A 106 1.48 10.84 -9.96
CA VAL A 106 2.07 10.02 -8.89
C VAL A 106 2.22 10.81 -7.59
N ARG A 107 2.68 12.06 -7.66
CA ARG A 107 2.79 12.94 -6.49
C ARG A 107 1.43 13.19 -5.82
N ARG A 108 0.38 13.42 -6.61
CA ARG A 108 -0.99 13.52 -6.10
C ARG A 108 -1.42 12.22 -5.42
N ASP A 109 -1.07 11.07 -5.98
CA ASP A 109 -1.42 9.76 -5.44
C ASP A 109 -0.71 9.46 -4.12
N LEU A 110 0.55 9.87 -3.99
CA LEU A 110 1.27 9.83 -2.72
C LEU A 110 0.62 10.71 -1.65
N TRP A 111 0.15 11.90 -2.02
CA TRP A 111 -0.62 12.74 -1.08
C TRP A 111 -1.93 12.08 -0.65
N ARG A 112 -2.68 11.48 -1.59
CA ARG A 112 -3.92 10.72 -1.32
C ARG A 112 -3.66 9.53 -0.39
N LEU A 113 -2.55 8.83 -0.59
CA LEU A 113 -2.11 7.73 0.26
C LEU A 113 -1.82 8.21 1.69
N ALA A 114 -1.06 9.29 1.86
CA ALA A 114 -0.75 9.83 3.18
C ALA A 114 -2.00 10.26 3.95
N GLU A 115 -2.95 10.90 3.26
CA GLU A 115 -4.27 11.22 3.82
C GLU A 115 -5.07 9.97 4.22
N TRP A 116 -5.08 8.95 3.37
CA TRP A 116 -5.76 7.68 3.61
C TRP A 116 -5.19 6.94 4.82
N GLU A 117 -3.86 6.95 4.98
CA GLU A 117 -3.16 6.37 6.14
C GLU A 117 -3.51 7.16 7.41
N ARG A 118 -3.41 8.50 7.41
CA ARG A 118 -3.79 9.36 8.55
C ARG A 118 -5.22 9.10 9.03
N ARG A 119 -6.19 9.00 8.12
CA ARG A 119 -7.60 8.75 8.47
C ARG A 119 -7.79 7.39 9.14
N ARG A 120 -7.02 6.37 8.75
CA ARG A 120 -7.08 5.04 9.37
C ARG A 120 -6.35 4.96 10.69
N HIS A 121 -5.22 5.66 10.85
CA HIS A 121 -4.58 5.81 12.15
C HIS A 121 -5.52 6.45 13.17
N ARG A 122 -6.17 7.57 12.81
CA ARG A 122 -7.18 8.20 13.67
C ARG A 122 -8.36 7.27 14.03
N ARG A 123 -8.85 6.46 13.09
CA ARG A 123 -9.92 5.49 13.37
C ARG A 123 -9.48 4.35 14.29
N ARG A 124 -8.21 3.95 14.24
CA ARG A 124 -7.64 2.91 15.11
C ARG A 124 -7.32 3.44 16.52
N GLU A 125 -6.93 4.70 16.63
CA GLU A 125 -6.59 5.38 17.89
C GLU A 125 -7.80 5.83 18.71
N VAL A 126 -9.01 5.79 18.16
CA VAL A 126 -10.25 6.00 18.93
C VAL A 126 -10.75 4.62 19.39
N PRO A 127 -10.31 4.09 20.55
CA PRO A 127 -11.03 2.99 21.17
C PRO A 127 -12.44 3.49 21.51
N SER A 128 -13.41 2.61 21.34
CA SER A 128 -14.81 2.81 21.71
C SER A 128 -14.94 3.40 23.13
N ARG A 129 -15.01 4.73 23.24
CA ARG A 129 -15.41 5.44 24.46
C ARG A 129 -16.93 5.39 24.63
N LYS A 130 -17.52 4.22 24.39
CA LYS A 130 -18.93 3.91 24.66
C LYS A 130 -18.99 2.60 25.44
N GLN A 131 -18.54 2.67 26.69
CA GLN A 131 -19.05 1.89 27.82
C GLN A 131 -18.43 2.46 29.11
N SER A 132 -18.93 3.60 29.55
CA SER A 132 -18.82 4.03 30.95
C SER A 132 -19.98 4.97 31.24
N ALA A 133 -21.01 4.41 31.87
CA ALA A 133 -21.67 4.95 33.04
C ALA A 133 -22.94 4.12 33.28
N ARG A 134 -22.78 2.94 33.89
CA ARG A 134 -23.88 2.34 34.64
C ARG A 134 -23.91 3.10 35.98
N PRO A 135 -24.96 3.83 36.33
CA PRO A 135 -24.96 4.62 37.56
C PRO A 135 -24.89 3.67 38.75
N THR A 136 -23.89 3.89 39.61
CA THR A 136 -23.75 3.23 40.89
C THR A 136 -24.84 3.75 41.81
N ALA A 137 -25.90 2.96 42.02
CA ALA A 137 -26.88 3.22 43.05
C ALA A 137 -26.21 3.02 44.43
N ARG A 138 -26.00 4.13 45.12
CA ARG A 138 -25.52 4.22 46.50
C ARG A 138 -26.71 3.94 47.42
N GLY A 139 -26.82 2.71 47.94
CA GLY A 139 -27.80 2.38 48.98
C GLY A 139 -27.32 2.93 50.33
N PRO A 140 -28.19 3.56 51.14
CA PRO A 140 -27.79 4.08 52.43
C PRO A 140 -27.63 2.93 53.44
N SER A 141 -26.57 3.03 54.21
CA SER A 141 -26.37 2.33 55.47
C SER A 141 -27.44 2.74 56.48
N SER A 142 -28.19 1.78 57.00
CA SER A 142 -28.87 1.89 58.29
C SER A 142 -28.49 0.67 59.12
N GLY A 143 -27.57 0.88 60.07
CA GLY A 143 -27.53 0.04 61.26
C GLY A 143 -28.64 0.47 62.20
N SER A 144 -29.15 -0.49 62.97
CA SER A 144 -29.55 -0.35 64.37
C SER A 144 -30.00 -1.71 64.92
N GLU A 145 -29.37 -2.08 66.04
CA GLU A 145 -29.82 -2.94 67.15
C GLU A 145 -30.05 -4.44 66.95
#